data_AF-A0A7S3MJF5-F1
#
_entry.id   AF-A0A7S3MJF5-F1
#
_cell.length_a   1.000
_cell.length_b   1.000
_cell.length_c   1.000
_cell.angle_alpha   90.00
_cell.angle_beta   90.00
_cell.angle_gamma   90.00
#
_symmetry.space_group_name_H-M   'P 1'
#
loop_
_entity.id
_entity.type
_entity.pdbx_description
1 polymer ?
#
loop_
_entity_poly.entity_id
_entity_poly.type
_entity_poly.pdbx_seq_one_letter_code
_entity_poly.pdbx_strand_id
1 'polypeptide(L)'
;MYRDSKKLNVKYAGFNKDLLLKNARVVDGVICYPEKYDFELKKLFNSRYSLYRDCYYHRVTQAYEGLILDILQETEGVLYDYLAAIEDPELYLDMDDSIIHEVRISTDPRLARARELVDKFDRREIYSFIAEKGLNTEVARKTPEVTEQQVIDCYREHLDGQ
;
A
#
# COMPACT_ATOMS: atom_id res chain seq x y z
N MET A 1 -2.04 1.62 -13.88
CA MET A 1 -3.39 1.28 -14.41
C MET A 1 -3.36 0.24 -15.52
N TYR A 2 -3.07 0.54 -16.80
CA TYR A 2 -3.12 -0.50 -17.86
C TYR A 2 -2.20 -1.71 -17.62
N ARG A 3 -0.96 -1.45 -17.19
CA ARG A 3 -0.02 -2.50 -16.82
C ARG A 3 -0.62 -3.39 -15.74
N ASP A 4 -1.08 -2.80 -14.64
CA ASP A 4 -1.58 -3.53 -13.48
C ASP A 4 -2.88 -4.26 -13.80
N SER A 5 -3.81 -3.63 -14.52
CA SER A 5 -5.01 -4.30 -15.06
C SER A 5 -4.67 -5.54 -15.88
N LYS A 6 -3.65 -5.47 -16.74
CA LYS A 6 -3.18 -6.62 -17.53
C LYS A 6 -2.53 -7.69 -16.65
N LYS A 7 -1.68 -7.30 -15.70
CA LYS A 7 -0.93 -8.23 -14.84
C LYS A 7 -1.80 -8.92 -13.79
N LEU A 8 -2.81 -8.23 -13.27
CA LEU A 8 -3.79 -8.73 -12.33
C LEU A 8 -5.00 -9.40 -13.00
N ASN A 9 -5.06 -9.38 -14.34
CA ASN A 9 -6.18 -9.90 -15.12
C ASN A 9 -7.53 -9.26 -14.74
N VAL A 10 -7.54 -7.96 -14.45
CA VAL A 10 -8.75 -7.18 -14.12
C VAL A 10 -9.05 -6.18 -15.23
N LYS A 11 -10.33 -6.01 -15.57
CA LYS A 11 -10.75 -5.15 -16.69
C LYS A 11 -11.02 -3.70 -16.26
N TYR A 12 -10.19 -3.13 -15.40
CA TYR A 12 -10.42 -1.79 -14.86
C TYR A 12 -9.95 -0.66 -15.76
N ALA A 13 -8.94 -0.84 -16.62
CA ALA A 13 -8.45 0.19 -17.55
C ALA A 13 -9.33 0.35 -18.82
N GLY A 14 -10.60 0.73 -18.63
CA GLY A 14 -11.61 0.83 -19.70
C GLY A 14 -11.77 2.20 -20.38
N PHE A 15 -10.94 3.19 -20.03
CA PHE A 15 -10.93 4.50 -20.71
C PHE A 15 -10.09 4.47 -21.99
N ASN A 16 -10.29 5.43 -22.90
CA ASN A 16 -9.48 5.57 -24.11
C ASN A 16 -8.35 6.60 -23.90
N LYS A 17 -7.16 6.12 -23.52
CA LYS A 17 -5.98 6.99 -23.33
C LYS A 17 -5.56 7.76 -24.57
N ASP A 18 -5.68 7.16 -25.76
CA ASP A 18 -5.20 7.77 -27.00
C ASP A 18 -6.07 8.98 -27.36
N LEU A 19 -7.38 8.88 -27.08
CA LEU A 19 -8.31 9.98 -27.26
C LEU A 19 -7.97 11.15 -26.34
N LEU A 20 -7.70 10.90 -25.06
CA LEU A 20 -7.32 11.94 -24.10
C LEU A 20 -5.99 12.60 -24.48
N LEU A 21 -4.97 11.79 -24.79
CA LEU A 21 -3.63 12.29 -25.13
C LEU A 21 -3.59 13.09 -26.44
N LYS A 22 -4.22 12.59 -27.51
CA LYS A 22 -4.22 13.26 -28.83
C LYS A 22 -4.99 14.58 -28.81
N ASN A 23 -5.99 14.69 -27.96
CA ASN A 23 -6.86 15.87 -27.88
C ASN A 23 -6.51 16.82 -26.74
N ALA A 24 -5.53 16.49 -25.89
CA ALA A 24 -5.01 17.40 -24.88
C ALA A 24 -4.42 18.66 -25.54
N ARG A 25 -4.66 19.83 -24.94
CA ARG A 25 -4.10 21.13 -25.38
C ARG A 25 -3.60 21.89 -24.16
N VAL A 26 -2.66 22.81 -24.37
CA VAL A 26 -2.25 23.76 -23.33
C VAL A 26 -3.04 25.05 -23.52
N VAL A 27 -3.79 25.46 -22.49
CA VAL A 27 -4.53 26.72 -22.45
C VAL A 27 -4.11 27.42 -21.16
N ASP A 28 -3.67 28.67 -21.23
CA ASP A 28 -3.21 29.45 -20.06
C ASP A 28 -2.19 28.70 -19.16
N GLY A 29 -1.29 27.93 -19.79
CA GLY A 29 -0.25 27.16 -19.10
C GLY A 29 -0.71 25.86 -18.44
N VAL A 30 -1.99 25.48 -18.56
CA VAL A 30 -2.51 24.22 -18.02
C VAL A 30 -2.96 23.26 -19.13
N ILE A 31 -2.86 21.95 -18.85
CA ILE A 31 -3.36 20.92 -19.76
C ILE A 31 -4.88 20.86 -19.67
N CYS A 32 -5.55 21.09 -20.79
CA CYS A 32 -7.00 21.03 -20.93
C CYS A 32 -7.41 19.92 -21.90
N TYR A 33 -8.59 19.37 -21.65
CA TYR A 33 -9.24 18.38 -22.52
C TYR A 33 -10.55 18.97 -23.07
N PRO A 34 -10.91 18.69 -24.33
CA PRO A 34 -12.21 19.10 -24.86
C PRO A 34 -13.36 18.55 -24.03
N GLU A 35 -14.36 19.38 -23.74
CA GLU A 35 -15.51 19.04 -22.90
C GLU A 35 -16.26 17.78 -23.36
N LYS A 36 -16.35 17.55 -24.69
CA LYS A 36 -16.95 16.34 -25.27
C LYS A 36 -16.30 15.01 -24.84
N TYR A 37 -15.13 15.05 -24.18
CA TYR A 37 -14.42 13.89 -23.65
C TYR A 37 -14.49 13.80 -22.11
N ASP A 38 -15.40 14.54 -21.45
CA ASP A 38 -15.62 14.49 -20.00
C ASP A 38 -15.87 13.05 -19.50
N PHE A 39 -16.61 12.25 -20.26
CA PHE A 39 -16.94 10.88 -19.91
C PHE A 39 -15.73 9.96 -19.92
N GLU A 40 -14.77 10.19 -20.81
CA GLU A 40 -13.51 9.44 -20.81
C GLU A 40 -12.64 9.79 -19.60
N LEU A 41 -12.67 11.04 -19.14
CA LEU A 41 -12.04 11.43 -17.88
C LEU A 41 -12.75 10.77 -16.68
N LYS A 42 -14.08 10.73 -16.66
CA LYS A 42 -14.84 10.00 -15.61
C LYS A 42 -14.45 8.52 -15.57
N LYS A 43 -14.33 7.86 -16.73
CA LYS A 43 -13.85 6.47 -16.81
C LYS A 43 -12.44 6.33 -16.23
N LEU A 44 -11.52 7.24 -16.56
CA LEU A 44 -10.15 7.24 -16.02
C LEU A 44 -10.14 7.23 -14.48
N PHE A 45 -10.94 8.10 -13.85
CA PHE A 45 -11.01 8.16 -12.39
C PHE A 45 -11.71 6.93 -11.79
N ASN A 46 -12.77 6.43 -12.42
CA ASN A 46 -13.40 5.18 -12.00
C ASN A 46 -12.42 4.00 -12.08
N SER A 47 -11.64 3.90 -13.15
CA SER A 47 -10.58 2.89 -13.30
C SER A 47 -9.55 2.95 -12.16
N ARG A 48 -9.12 4.17 -11.79
CA ARG A 48 -8.20 4.38 -10.66
C ARG A 48 -8.83 3.92 -9.35
N TYR A 49 -10.07 4.31 -9.09
CA TYR A 49 -10.77 3.95 -7.87
C TYR A 49 -10.97 2.43 -7.74
N SER A 50 -11.39 1.76 -8.82
CA SER A 50 -11.55 0.30 -8.81
C SER A 50 -10.24 -0.43 -8.52
N LEU A 51 -9.13 -0.01 -9.15
CA LEU A 51 -7.81 -0.59 -8.85
C LEU A 51 -7.37 -0.32 -7.40
N TYR A 52 -7.59 0.89 -6.90
CA TYR A 52 -7.28 1.23 -5.52
C TYR A 52 -8.04 0.33 -4.55
N ARG A 53 -9.37 0.32 -4.63
CA ARG A 53 -10.23 -0.43 -3.71
C ARG A 53 -9.99 -1.94 -3.79
N ASP A 54 -9.91 -2.49 -5.00
CA ASP A 54 -9.94 -3.95 -5.19
C ASP A 54 -8.56 -4.59 -5.18
N CYS A 55 -7.49 -3.82 -5.43
CA CYS A 55 -6.14 -4.38 -5.59
C CYS A 55 -5.14 -3.73 -4.64
N TYR A 56 -4.95 -2.41 -4.72
CA TYR A 56 -3.89 -1.74 -3.97
C TYR A 56 -4.18 -1.67 -2.47
N TYR A 57 -5.44 -1.39 -2.11
CA TYR A 57 -5.92 -1.33 -0.74
C TYR A 57 -6.63 -2.62 -0.31
N HIS A 58 -6.34 -3.74 -0.98
CA HIS A 58 -6.94 -5.01 -0.63
C HIS A 58 -6.42 -5.45 0.75
N ARG A 59 -7.33 -5.82 1.68
CA ARG A 59 -7.00 -6.16 3.07
C ARG A 59 -5.87 -7.17 3.25
N VAL A 60 -5.76 -8.16 2.36
CA VAL A 60 -4.67 -9.15 2.43
C VAL A 60 -3.34 -8.53 2.03
N THR A 61 -3.33 -7.63 1.04
CA THR A 61 -2.14 -6.87 0.65
C THR A 61 -1.68 -6.02 1.83
N GLN A 62 -2.60 -5.29 2.46
CA GLN A 62 -2.32 -4.47 3.64
C GLN A 62 -1.76 -5.29 4.81
N ALA A 63 -2.26 -6.51 5.04
CA ALA A 63 -1.73 -7.40 6.07
C ALA A 63 -0.29 -7.86 5.79
N TYR A 64 0.04 -8.17 4.53
CA TYR A 64 1.42 -8.48 4.13
C TYR A 64 2.33 -7.25 4.21
N GLU A 65 1.87 -6.07 3.80
CA GLU A 65 2.62 -4.81 3.93
C GLU A 65 2.95 -4.52 5.40
N GLY A 66 2.00 -4.70 6.32
CA GLY A 66 2.25 -4.58 7.75
C GLY A 66 3.31 -5.57 8.24
N LEU A 67 3.23 -6.83 7.83
CA LEU A 67 4.24 -7.84 8.21
C LEU A 67 5.64 -7.51 7.65
N ILE A 68 5.72 -6.98 6.43
CA ILE A 68 6.99 -6.53 5.84
C ILE A 68 7.55 -5.32 6.61
N LEU A 69 6.70 -4.37 7.00
CA LEU A 69 7.12 -3.23 7.82
C LEU A 69 7.71 -3.68 9.15
N ASP A 70 7.10 -4.65 9.82
CA ASP A 70 7.64 -5.20 11.06
C ASP A 70 8.97 -5.92 10.84
N ILE A 71 9.11 -6.65 9.72
CA ILE A 71 10.41 -7.26 9.34
C ILE A 71 11.47 -6.17 9.18
N LEU A 72 11.16 -5.08 8.47
CA LEU A 72 12.07 -3.96 8.26
C LEU A 72 12.44 -3.26 9.59
N GLN A 73 11.51 -3.11 10.51
CA GLN A 73 11.81 -2.55 11.84
C GLN A 73 12.78 -3.43 12.64
N GLU A 74 12.63 -4.75 12.56
CA GLU A 74 13.48 -5.72 13.27
C GLU A 74 14.87 -5.89 12.61
N THR A 75 15.04 -5.43 11.37
CA THR A 75 16.33 -5.45 10.65
C THR A 75 17.08 -4.12 10.67
N GLU A 76 16.44 -3.05 11.13
CA GLU A 76 17.02 -1.71 11.21
C GLU A 76 18.26 -1.68 12.11
N GLY A 77 19.34 -1.08 11.59
CA GLY A 77 20.65 -1.01 12.24
C GLY A 77 21.38 -2.36 12.34
N VAL A 78 20.80 -3.45 11.82
CA VAL A 78 21.41 -4.79 11.82
C VAL A 78 21.80 -5.23 10.41
N LEU A 79 20.87 -5.15 9.45
CA LEU A 79 21.16 -5.36 8.03
C LEU A 79 21.56 -4.05 7.36
N TYR A 80 20.70 -3.04 7.50
CA TYR A 80 20.89 -1.71 6.91
C TYR A 80 20.51 -0.66 7.95
N ASP A 81 21.09 0.53 7.83
CA ASP A 81 20.52 1.76 8.39
C ASP A 81 19.64 2.36 7.30
N TYR A 82 18.33 2.14 7.36
CA TYR A 82 17.41 2.49 6.28
C TYR A 82 17.34 4.00 6.07
N LEU A 83 17.43 4.79 7.14
CA LEU A 83 17.38 6.25 7.05
C LEU A 83 18.65 6.83 6.44
N ALA A 84 19.81 6.25 6.74
CA ALA A 84 21.05 6.61 6.05
C ALA A 84 21.01 6.17 4.58
N ALA A 85 20.49 4.98 4.30
CA ALA A 85 20.47 4.41 2.95
C ALA A 85 19.60 5.21 1.97
N ILE A 86 18.49 5.82 2.41
CA ILE A 86 17.67 6.66 1.51
C ILE A 86 18.35 7.97 1.10
N GLU A 87 19.33 8.43 1.88
CA GLU A 87 20.09 9.67 1.61
C GLU A 87 21.38 9.40 0.80
N ASP A 88 21.82 8.15 0.71
CA ASP A 88 23.01 7.74 -0.02
C ASP A 88 22.65 6.83 -1.21
N PRO A 89 22.77 7.32 -2.47
CA PRO A 89 22.46 6.54 -3.65
C PRO A 89 23.25 5.24 -3.78
N GLU A 90 24.49 5.18 -3.28
CA GLU A 90 25.31 3.96 -3.37
C GLU A 90 24.74 2.87 -2.46
N LEU A 91 24.36 3.22 -1.23
CA LEU A 91 23.70 2.31 -0.30
C LEU A 91 22.28 1.94 -0.76
N TYR A 92 21.54 2.89 -1.32
CA TYR A 92 20.17 2.66 -1.79
C TYR A 92 20.11 1.64 -2.92
N LEU A 93 21.12 1.60 -3.79
CA LEU A 93 21.17 0.67 -4.92
C LEU A 93 21.28 -0.80 -4.50
N ASP A 94 21.86 -1.06 -3.34
CA ASP A 94 21.99 -2.40 -2.79
C ASP A 94 20.70 -2.86 -2.08
N MET A 95 19.74 -1.96 -1.86
CA MET A 95 18.46 -2.30 -1.23
C MET A 95 17.42 -2.69 -2.28
N ASP A 96 17.04 -3.97 -2.28
CA ASP A 96 15.91 -4.47 -3.04
C ASP A 96 15.10 -5.53 -2.26
N ASP A 97 14.22 -6.25 -2.95
CA ASP A 97 13.37 -7.29 -2.34
C ASP A 97 14.21 -8.47 -1.74
N SER A 98 15.52 -8.52 -1.99
CA SER A 98 16.49 -9.47 -1.42
C SER A 98 16.55 -9.42 0.10
N ILE A 99 16.16 -8.31 0.74
CA ILE A 99 16.16 -8.15 2.20
C ILE A 99 15.43 -9.33 2.88
N ILE A 100 14.29 -9.76 2.33
CA ILE A 100 13.55 -10.92 2.86
C ILE A 100 14.37 -12.21 2.76
N HIS A 101 15.13 -12.37 1.68
CA HIS A 101 16.05 -13.50 1.51
C HIS A 101 17.25 -13.43 2.47
N GLU A 102 17.85 -12.25 2.63
CA GLU A 102 18.98 -12.01 3.54
C GLU A 102 18.62 -12.35 4.98
N VAL A 103 17.46 -11.90 5.47
CA VAL A 103 16.93 -12.28 6.78
C VAL A 103 16.79 -13.79 6.89
N ARG A 104 16.20 -14.43 5.88
CA ARG A 104 15.90 -15.87 5.86
C ARG A 104 17.17 -16.72 6.02
N ILE A 105 18.27 -16.33 5.38
CA ILE A 105 19.53 -17.10 5.41
C ILE A 105 20.50 -16.66 6.50
N SER A 106 20.27 -15.50 7.13
CA SER A 106 21.16 -14.98 8.16
C SER A 106 21.17 -15.85 9.41
N THR A 107 22.36 -16.06 9.98
CA THR A 107 22.57 -16.75 11.25
C THR A 107 22.76 -15.78 12.43
N ASP A 108 22.69 -14.46 12.20
CA ASP A 108 22.86 -13.45 13.25
C ASP A 108 21.75 -13.58 14.31
N PRO A 109 22.07 -13.77 15.60
CA PRO A 109 21.07 -13.84 16.65
C PRO A 109 20.18 -12.59 16.77
N ARG A 110 20.69 -11.41 16.39
CA ARG A 110 19.94 -10.15 16.43
C ARG A 110 18.74 -10.16 15.48
N LEU A 111 18.83 -10.94 14.39
CA LEU A 111 17.76 -11.10 13.40
C LEU A 111 16.80 -12.25 13.73
N ALA A 112 16.86 -12.83 14.94
CA ALA A 112 15.98 -13.94 15.30
C ALA A 112 14.50 -13.58 15.18
N ARG A 113 14.13 -12.37 15.61
CA ARG A 113 12.74 -11.91 15.52
C ARG A 113 12.30 -11.66 14.07
N ALA A 114 13.14 -11.00 13.27
CA ALA A 114 12.90 -10.83 11.84
C ALA A 114 12.71 -12.18 11.12
N ARG A 115 13.52 -13.19 11.45
CA ARG A 115 13.36 -14.55 10.91
C ARG A 115 12.01 -15.19 11.26
N GLU A 116 11.55 -15.06 12.51
CA GLU A 116 10.21 -15.54 12.90
C GLU A 116 9.09 -14.90 12.07
N LEU A 117 9.21 -13.60 11.79
CA LEU A 117 8.23 -12.88 10.96
C LEU A 117 8.29 -13.32 9.49
N VAL A 118 9.49 -13.56 8.94
CA VAL A 118 9.66 -14.12 7.59
C VAL A 118 9.09 -15.54 7.51
N ASP A 119 9.27 -16.36 8.54
CA ASP A 119 8.67 -17.70 8.59
C ASP A 119 7.14 -17.64 8.55
N LYS A 120 6.52 -16.68 9.26
CA LYS A 120 5.08 -16.41 9.17
C LYS A 120 4.67 -15.95 7.78
N PHE A 121 5.44 -15.04 7.18
CA PHE A 121 5.21 -14.55 5.81
C PHE A 121 5.18 -15.74 4.82
N ASP A 122 6.16 -16.63 4.89
CA ASP A 122 6.28 -17.80 4.02
C ASP A 122 5.15 -18.82 4.25
N ARG A 123 4.72 -19.00 5.51
CA ARG A 123 3.58 -19.85 5.89
C ARG A 123 2.21 -19.22 5.61
N ARG A 124 2.19 -17.96 5.15
CA ARG A 124 0.97 -17.15 4.96
C ARG A 124 0.18 -16.93 6.25
N GLU A 125 0.87 -16.91 7.39
CA GLU A 125 0.34 -16.55 8.71
C GLU A 125 0.35 -15.03 8.89
N ILE A 126 -0.52 -14.36 8.13
CA ILE A 126 -0.64 -12.89 8.09
C ILE A 126 -1.60 -12.35 9.15
N TYR A 127 -1.53 -11.03 9.38
CA TYR A 127 -2.46 -10.34 10.26
C TYR A 127 -3.92 -10.48 9.83
N SER A 128 -4.77 -10.80 10.80
CA SER A 128 -6.20 -10.94 10.60
C SER A 128 -6.87 -9.57 10.46
N PHE A 129 -7.62 -9.39 9.39
CA PHE A 129 -8.47 -8.23 9.22
C PHE A 129 -9.66 -8.31 10.19
N ILE A 130 -9.80 -7.31 11.07
CA ILE A 130 -10.87 -7.25 12.07
C ILE A 130 -12.06 -6.43 11.57
N ALA A 131 -11.83 -5.18 11.19
CA ALA A 131 -12.89 -4.26 10.79
C ALA A 131 -12.38 -3.13 9.87
N GLU A 132 -13.32 -2.54 9.13
CA GLU A 132 -13.13 -1.30 8.38
C GLU A 132 -14.32 -0.39 8.64
N LYS A 133 -14.07 0.91 8.78
CA LYS A 133 -15.13 1.91 8.95
C LYS A 133 -14.90 3.05 7.97
N GLY A 134 -15.80 3.20 7.01
CA GLY A 134 -15.84 4.36 6.13
C GLY A 134 -16.17 5.61 6.93
N LEU A 135 -15.29 6.62 6.86
CA LEU A 135 -15.54 7.95 7.43
C LEU A 135 -15.89 8.92 6.31
N ASN A 136 -16.81 9.85 6.59
CA ASN A 136 -16.97 10.99 5.71
C ASN A 136 -15.74 11.92 5.84
N THR A 137 -15.45 12.71 4.82
CA THR A 137 -14.21 13.52 4.76
C THR A 137 -14.12 14.55 5.88
N GLU A 138 -15.25 15.12 6.31
CA GLU A 138 -15.27 16.12 7.38
C GLU A 138 -14.94 15.52 8.74
N VAL A 139 -15.47 14.33 9.02
CA VAL A 139 -15.21 13.56 10.23
C VAL A 139 -13.77 13.08 10.20
N ALA A 140 -13.31 12.46 9.10
CA ALA A 140 -11.95 11.95 8.97
C ALA A 140 -10.87 13.02 9.24
N ARG A 141 -11.08 14.27 8.82
CA ARG A 141 -10.16 15.39 9.09
C ARG A 141 -10.11 15.84 10.55
N LYS A 142 -11.19 15.60 11.29
CA LYS A 142 -11.34 16.00 12.71
C LYS A 142 -11.04 14.84 13.65
N THR A 143 -11.05 13.61 13.17
CA THR A 143 -10.71 12.43 13.96
C THR A 143 -9.24 12.55 14.37
N PRO A 144 -8.93 12.55 15.67
CA PRO A 144 -7.55 12.49 16.13
C PRO A 144 -6.92 11.15 15.72
N GLU A 145 -5.60 11.09 15.78
CA GLU A 145 -4.89 9.82 15.58
C GLU A 145 -5.40 8.77 16.56
N VAL A 146 -5.79 7.61 16.02
CA VAL A 146 -6.36 6.51 16.81
C VAL A 146 -5.21 5.63 17.27
N THR A 147 -5.09 5.41 18.57
CA THR A 147 -4.04 4.55 19.14
C THR A 147 -4.48 3.09 19.13
N GLU A 148 -3.50 2.16 19.12
CA GLU A 148 -3.77 0.72 19.21
C GLU A 148 -4.62 0.36 20.44
N GLN A 149 -4.35 1.01 21.58
CA GLN A 149 -5.07 0.78 22.83
C GLN A 149 -6.56 1.15 22.69
N GLN A 150 -6.88 2.26 22.02
CA GLN A 150 -8.27 2.67 21.79
C GLN A 150 -9.02 1.66 20.91
N VAL A 151 -8.35 1.05 19.93
CA VAL A 151 -8.94 0.00 19.09
C VAL A 151 -9.22 -1.25 19.92
N ILE A 152 -8.26 -1.67 20.76
CA ILE A 152 -8.39 -2.84 21.62
C ILE A 152 -9.54 -2.65 22.63
N ASP A 153 -9.61 -1.49 23.27
CA ASP A 153 -10.64 -1.19 24.28
C ASP A 153 -12.03 -1.17 23.64
N CYS A 154 -12.17 -0.50 22.49
CA CYS A 154 -13.43 -0.47 21.73
C CYS A 154 -13.87 -1.89 21.28
N TYR A 155 -12.93 -2.73 20.88
CA TYR A 155 -13.23 -4.11 20.50
C TYR A 155 -13.69 -4.97 21.69
N ARG A 156 -13.06 -4.81 22.87
CA ARG A 156 -13.47 -5.51 24.10
C ARG A 156 -14.87 -5.09 24.54
N GLU A 157 -15.17 -3.79 24.54
CA GLU A 157 -16.51 -3.26 24.85
C GLU A 157 -17.59 -3.81 23.90
N HIS A 158 -17.24 -4.06 22.63
CA HIS A 158 -18.17 -4.66 21.68
C HIS A 158 -18.45 -6.15 21.96
N LEU A 159 -17.47 -6.89 22.48
CA LEU A 159 -17.63 -8.31 22.86
C LEU A 159 -18.42 -8.46 24.16
N ASP A 160 -18.23 -7.57 25.15
CA ASP A 160 -18.92 -7.61 26.44
C ASP A 160 -20.40 -7.17 26.35
N GLY A 161 -20.80 -6.53 25.25
CA GLY A 161 -22.18 -6.09 24.98
C GLY A 161 -23.04 -7.05 24.16
N GLN A 162 -22.52 -8.23 23.77
CA GLN A 162 -23.25 -9.32 23.10
C GLN A 162 -23.53 -10.47 24.06
#